data_AF-A0A3P7D2Z5-F1
#
_entry.id   AF-A0A3P7D2Z5-F1
#
_cell.length_a   1.000
_cell.length_b   1.000
_cell.length_c   1.000
_cell.angle_alpha   90.00
_cell.angle_beta   90.00
_cell.angle_gamma   90.00
#
_symmetry.space_group_name_H-M   'P 1'
#
loop_
_entity.id
_entity.type
_entity.pdbx_description
1 polymer ?
#
loop_
_entity_poly.entity_id
_entity_poly.type
_entity_poly.pdbx_seq_one_letter_code
_entity_poly.pdbx_strand_id
1 'polypeptide(L)'
;MHHPSVVEHTADLVEIDGRTIVSTLVIYLHFIFLVKTAREISQLGSRLNCLCKRLADHCPESTHKQDLLMYLNRIALYSHQLNILSRVKADVRNLCGELGVSLDNALSLVVSAKNLMAAVTATVKVSYIASKLPGRPQTPDLCWQLSIPDQRPLLEVSTGGGQSPVDTPCSSFNLIHRVDYVH
;
A
#
# COMPACT_ATOMS: atom_id res chain seq x y z
N MET A 1 74.44 0.86 -4.64
CA MET A 1 73.79 0.61 -5.94
C MET A 1 72.71 -0.43 -5.72
N HIS A 2 71.51 -0.16 -6.27
CA HIS A 2 70.34 -1.05 -6.42
C HIS A 2 69.65 -1.57 -5.15
N HIS A 3 68.33 -1.58 -4.99
CA HIS A 3 67.17 -0.81 -5.45
C HIS A 3 66.03 -1.35 -4.57
N PRO A 4 65.16 -0.56 -3.90
CA PRO A 4 64.01 -1.13 -3.20
C PRO A 4 62.94 -1.54 -4.23
N SER A 5 62.46 -2.77 -4.10
CA SER A 5 61.39 -3.35 -4.92
C SER A 5 60.10 -2.56 -4.74
N VAL A 6 59.64 -1.97 -5.84
CA VAL A 6 58.33 -1.32 -5.94
C VAL A 6 57.27 -2.39 -5.75
N VAL A 7 56.49 -2.28 -4.67
CA VAL A 7 55.26 -3.03 -4.48
C VAL A 7 54.26 -2.46 -5.50
N GLU A 8 54.09 -3.13 -6.62
CA GLU A 8 52.94 -2.90 -7.52
C GLU A 8 51.67 -3.19 -6.72
N HIS A 9 51.04 -2.14 -6.20
CA HIS A 9 49.61 -2.14 -5.92
C HIS A 9 48.91 -2.13 -7.28
N THR A 10 48.75 -3.32 -7.87
CA THR A 10 47.74 -3.52 -8.91
C THR A 10 46.40 -3.25 -8.22
N ALA A 11 45.87 -2.06 -8.45
CA ALA A 11 44.49 -1.75 -8.11
C ALA A 11 43.61 -2.81 -8.79
N ASP A 12 42.93 -3.63 -7.99
CA ASP A 12 41.80 -4.44 -8.44
C ASP A 12 40.75 -3.48 -9.01
N LEU A 13 40.86 -3.15 -10.29
CA LEU A 13 39.76 -2.64 -11.08
C LEU A 13 38.76 -3.80 -11.16
N VAL A 14 37.85 -3.83 -10.18
CA VAL A 14 36.68 -4.70 -10.22
C VAL A 14 35.99 -4.44 -11.55
N GLU A 15 36.12 -5.38 -12.48
CA GLU A 15 35.41 -5.37 -13.74
C GLU A 15 33.93 -5.56 -13.42
N ILE A 16 33.23 -4.45 -13.19
CA ILE A 16 31.80 -4.51 -12.89
C ILE A 16 31.09 -4.86 -14.19
N ASP A 17 30.67 -6.12 -14.31
CA ASP A 17 29.88 -6.62 -15.46
C ASP A 17 28.70 -5.68 -15.75
N GLY A 18 28.52 -5.31 -17.02
CA GLY A 18 27.46 -4.41 -17.45
C GLY A 18 26.07 -4.90 -17.05
N ARG A 19 25.85 -6.23 -16.94
CA ARG A 19 24.58 -6.78 -16.42
C ARG A 19 24.32 -6.42 -14.96
N THR A 20 25.37 -6.36 -14.14
CA THR A 20 25.29 -5.98 -12.72
C THR A 20 24.94 -4.51 -12.59
N ILE A 21 25.51 -3.66 -13.43
CA ILE A 21 25.20 -2.22 -13.47
C ILE A 21 23.73 -2.01 -13.86
N VAL A 22 23.29 -2.62 -14.97
CA VAL A 22 21.90 -2.51 -15.45
C VAL A 22 20.92 -3.04 -14.39
N SER A 23 21.20 -4.20 -13.79
CA SER A 23 20.35 -4.78 -12.74
C SER A 23 20.27 -3.88 -11.51
N THR A 24 21.39 -3.31 -11.08
CA THR A 24 21.44 -2.39 -9.92
C THR A 24 20.65 -1.11 -10.17
N LEU A 25 20.80 -0.51 -11.37
CA LEU A 25 20.03 0.67 -11.77
C LEU A 25 18.53 0.39 -11.85
N VAL A 26 18.12 -0.77 -12.37
CA VAL A 26 16.72 -1.20 -12.42
C VAL A 26 16.15 -1.33 -11.00
N ILE A 27 16.87 -2.00 -10.09
CA ILE A 27 16.45 -2.15 -8.69
C ILE A 27 16.33 -0.76 -8.01
N TYR A 28 17.27 0.15 -8.28
CA TYR A 28 17.23 1.51 -7.74
C TYR A 28 16.01 2.28 -8.25
N LEU A 29 15.74 2.26 -9.56
CA LEU A 29 14.60 2.93 -10.17
C LEU A 29 13.27 2.40 -9.62
N HIS A 30 13.11 1.07 -9.51
CA HIS A 30 11.93 0.45 -8.92
C HIS A 30 11.74 0.85 -7.45
N PHE A 31 12.81 0.97 -6.68
CA PHE A 31 12.69 1.40 -5.28
C PHE A 31 12.24 2.84 -5.14
N ILE A 32 12.79 3.76 -5.95
CA ILE A 32 12.34 5.16 -5.95
C ILE A 32 10.85 5.25 -6.28
N PHE A 33 10.38 4.44 -7.24
CA PHE A 33 8.95 4.36 -7.54
C PHE A 33 8.14 3.85 -6.34
N LEU A 34 8.58 2.78 -5.68
CA LEU A 34 7.91 2.23 -4.49
C LEU A 34 7.77 3.27 -3.36
N VAL A 35 8.83 4.02 -3.07
CA VAL A 35 8.83 5.09 -2.06
C VAL A 35 7.84 6.19 -2.42
N LYS A 36 7.83 6.64 -3.69
CA LYS A 36 6.88 7.65 -4.17
C LYS A 36 5.44 7.17 -4.02
N THR A 37 5.15 5.94 -4.48
CA THR A 37 3.84 5.32 -4.37
C THR A 37 3.39 5.18 -2.91
N ALA A 38 4.27 4.76 -1.99
CA ALA A 38 3.96 4.67 -0.56
C ALA A 38 3.56 6.04 0.02
N ARG A 39 4.26 7.10 -0.38
CA ARG A 39 3.94 8.47 0.04
C ARG A 39 2.57 8.91 -0.51
N GLU A 40 2.28 8.65 -1.77
CA GLU A 40 0.98 8.95 -2.37
C GLU A 40 -0.16 8.22 -1.66
N ILE A 41 0.00 6.92 -1.37
CA ILE A 41 -0.98 6.13 -0.61
C ILE A 41 -1.23 6.76 0.77
N SER A 42 -0.18 7.20 1.47
CA SER A 42 -0.33 7.85 2.78
C SER A 42 -1.11 9.17 2.71
N GLN A 43 -0.93 9.94 1.63
CA GLN A 43 -1.65 11.20 1.40
C GLN A 43 -3.12 10.92 1.07
N LEU A 44 -3.40 9.93 0.22
CA LEU A 44 -4.76 9.49 -0.10
C LEU A 44 -5.49 8.97 1.15
N GLY A 45 -4.81 8.17 1.99
CA GLY A 45 -5.35 7.71 3.26
C GLY A 45 -5.72 8.87 4.20
N SER A 46 -4.87 9.90 4.27
CA SER A 46 -5.15 11.11 5.06
C SER A 46 -6.34 11.90 4.51
N ARG A 47 -6.47 12.02 3.18
CA ARG A 47 -7.63 12.68 2.55
C ARG A 47 -8.94 11.92 2.80
N LEU A 48 -8.93 10.60 2.67
CA LEU A 48 -10.08 9.76 2.99
C LEU A 48 -10.48 9.92 4.45
N ASN A 49 -9.50 9.92 5.36
CA ASN A 49 -9.75 10.15 6.79
C ASN A 49 -10.48 11.47 7.05
N CYS A 50 -10.10 12.56 6.37
CA CYS A 50 -10.80 13.84 6.46
C CYS A 50 -12.24 13.78 5.94
N LEU A 51 -12.50 13.11 4.82
CA LEU A 51 -13.85 12.93 4.27
C LEU A 51 -14.75 12.15 5.25
N CYS A 52 -14.24 11.03 5.76
CA CYS A 52 -14.98 10.18 6.70
C CYS A 52 -15.15 10.83 8.08
N LYS A 53 -14.25 11.71 8.52
CA LYS A 53 -14.47 12.53 9.73
C LYS A 53 -15.65 13.48 9.56
N ARG A 54 -15.69 14.22 8.44
CA ARG A 54 -16.86 15.05 8.12
C ARG A 54 -18.13 14.21 8.05
N LEU A 55 -18.05 13.00 7.51
CA LEU A 55 -19.17 12.06 7.52
C LEU A 55 -19.60 11.71 8.96
N ALA A 56 -18.66 11.44 9.86
CA ALA A 56 -18.92 11.08 11.25
C ALA A 56 -19.52 12.25 12.06
N ASP A 57 -19.15 13.50 11.77
CA ASP A 57 -19.67 14.70 12.46
C ASP A 57 -21.18 14.88 12.26
N HIS A 58 -21.71 14.42 11.12
CA HIS A 58 -23.13 14.47 10.80
C HIS A 58 -23.89 13.19 11.20
N CYS A 59 -23.23 12.23 11.85
CA CYS A 59 -23.87 11.03 12.36
C CYS A 59 -24.36 11.26 13.80
N PRO A 60 -25.61 10.86 14.14
CA PRO A 60 -26.02 10.79 15.53
C PRO A 60 -25.11 9.83 16.29
N GLU A 61 -24.89 10.11 17.57
CA GLU A 61 -24.05 9.26 18.43
C GLU A 61 -24.62 7.84 18.44
N SER A 62 -23.82 6.89 17.97
CA SER A 62 -24.23 5.51 17.73
C SER A 62 -23.01 4.59 17.74
N THR A 63 -23.21 3.30 17.96
CA THR A 63 -22.14 2.29 17.90
C THR A 63 -21.38 2.34 16.57
N HIS A 64 -22.09 2.52 15.45
CA HIS A 64 -21.49 2.64 14.12
C HIS A 64 -20.59 3.88 13.95
N LYS A 65 -20.92 5.00 14.63
CA LYS A 65 -20.08 6.20 14.64
C LYS A 65 -18.80 5.94 15.44
N GLN A 66 -18.89 5.26 16.57
CA GLN A 66 -17.74 4.90 17.40
C GLN A 66 -16.78 3.95 16.67
N ASP A 67 -17.33 2.92 16.02
CA ASP A 67 -16.56 2.01 15.17
C ASP A 67 -15.87 2.77 14.04
N LEU A 68 -16.57 3.67 13.37
CA LEU A 68 -16.01 4.51 12.32
C LEU A 68 -14.83 5.35 12.83
N LEU A 69 -14.98 6.03 13.97
CA LEU A 69 -13.92 6.83 14.58
C LEU A 69 -12.69 5.98 14.96
N MET A 70 -12.91 4.74 15.42
CA MET A 70 -11.82 3.82 15.77
C MET A 70 -11.01 3.43 14.52
N TYR A 71 -11.68 3.12 13.41
CA TYR A 71 -11.00 2.86 12.13
C TYR A 71 -10.30 4.10 11.55
N LEU A 72 -10.86 5.30 11.74
CA LEU A 72 -10.26 6.56 11.30
C LEU A 72 -8.94 6.86 12.03
N ASN A 73 -8.89 6.62 13.34
CA ASN A 73 -7.65 6.71 14.10
C ASN A 73 -6.60 5.71 13.59
N ARG A 74 -7.03 4.51 13.21
CA ARG A 74 -6.15 3.48 12.63
C ARG A 74 -5.58 3.89 11.26
N ILE A 75 -6.40 4.48 10.38
CA ILE A 75 -5.93 5.05 9.11
C ILE A 75 -4.92 6.17 9.35
N ALA A 76 -5.18 7.06 10.32
CA ALA A 76 -4.28 8.17 10.64
C ALA A 76 -2.90 7.66 11.08
N LEU A 77 -2.88 6.68 12.00
CA LEU A 77 -1.65 6.04 12.46
C LEU A 77 -0.88 5.38 11.30
N TYR A 78 -1.55 4.55 10.50
CA TYR A 78 -0.89 3.84 9.40
C TYR A 78 -0.42 4.77 8.27
N SER A 79 -1.16 5.82 7.96
CA SER A 79 -0.74 6.84 6.99
C SER A 79 0.51 7.57 7.49
N HIS A 80 0.56 7.93 8.77
CA HIS A 80 1.72 8.57 9.36
C HIS A 80 2.94 7.64 9.38
N GLN A 81 2.76 6.38 9.80
CA GLN A 81 3.81 5.35 9.79
C GLN A 81 4.36 5.14 8.38
N LEU A 82 3.51 4.95 7.37
CA LEU A 82 3.91 4.74 5.99
C LEU A 82 4.69 5.94 5.44
N ASN A 83 4.26 7.16 5.76
CA ASN A 83 4.94 8.38 5.35
C ASN A 83 6.34 8.49 5.98
N ILE A 84 6.47 8.28 7.30
CA ILE A 84 7.79 8.28 7.97
C ILE A 84 8.66 7.16 7.41
N LEU A 85 8.13 5.95 7.26
CA LEU A 85 8.84 4.78 6.76
C LEU A 85 9.40 5.03 5.35
N SER A 86 8.61 5.67 4.48
CA SER A 86 9.02 6.04 3.13
C SER A 86 10.17 7.05 3.11
N ARG A 87 10.23 7.96 4.10
CA ARG A 87 11.31 8.95 4.23
C ARG A 87 12.59 8.32 4.79
N VAL A 88 12.49 7.64 5.94
CA VAL A 88 13.64 7.03 6.61
C VAL A 88 14.33 6.01 5.71
N LYS A 89 13.56 5.23 4.93
CA LYS A 89 14.12 4.22 4.01
C LYS A 89 14.65 4.79 2.70
N ALA A 90 14.28 6.01 2.33
CA ALA A 90 14.98 6.76 1.29
C ALA A 90 16.36 7.22 1.77
N ASP A 91 16.44 7.71 3.01
CA ASP A 91 17.68 8.26 3.58
C ASP A 91 18.72 7.17 3.92
N VAL A 92 18.31 6.02 4.48
CA VAL A 92 19.21 4.88 4.82
C VAL A 92 19.87 4.29 3.58
N ARG A 93 19.13 4.24 2.45
CA ARG A 93 19.67 3.70 1.20
C ARG A 93 20.70 4.63 0.56
N ASN A 94 20.53 5.95 0.72
CA ASN A 94 21.49 6.94 0.24
C ASN A 94 22.83 6.86 0.98
N LEU A 95 22.84 6.42 2.24
CA LEU A 95 24.07 6.27 3.03
C LEU A 95 24.77 4.93 2.84
N CYS A 96 24.02 3.82 2.67
CA CYS A 96 24.59 2.48 2.89
C CYS A 96 25.00 1.75 1.61
N GLY A 97 24.48 2.08 0.41
CA GLY A 97 24.88 1.47 -0.86
C GLY A 97 24.63 -0.05 -1.02
N GLU A 98 24.30 -0.79 0.05
CA GLU A 98 24.17 -2.24 0.03
C GLU A 98 22.79 -2.72 -0.45
N LEU A 99 22.82 -3.67 -1.39
CA LEU A 99 21.64 -4.24 -2.04
C LEU A 99 20.77 -5.10 -1.09
N GLY A 100 21.35 -5.66 -0.03
CA GLY A 100 20.62 -6.47 0.97
C GLY A 100 19.66 -5.63 1.82
N VAL A 101 20.08 -4.44 2.25
CA VAL A 101 19.27 -3.50 3.03
C VAL A 101 18.07 -2.97 2.22
N SER A 102 18.20 -2.91 0.89
CA SER A 102 17.14 -2.48 -0.04
C SER A 102 15.89 -3.37 -0.02
N LEU A 103 16.06 -4.70 0.07
CA LEU A 103 14.94 -5.64 -0.07
C LEU A 103 14.04 -5.63 1.16
N ASP A 104 14.61 -5.71 2.36
CA ASP A 104 13.85 -5.63 3.61
C ASP A 104 13.17 -4.25 3.78
N ASN A 105 13.83 -3.20 3.28
CA ASN A 105 13.25 -1.88 3.19
C ASN A 105 12.01 -1.82 2.29
N ALA A 106 12.03 -2.51 1.14
CA ALA A 106 10.88 -2.62 0.27
C ALA A 106 9.74 -3.45 0.90
N LEU A 107 10.06 -4.58 1.53
CA LEU A 107 9.07 -5.47 2.16
C LEU A 107 8.30 -4.78 3.28
N SER A 108 9.01 -4.07 4.17
CA SER A 108 8.39 -3.32 5.27
C SER A 108 7.47 -2.19 4.77
N LEU A 109 7.81 -1.51 3.67
CA LEU A 109 6.92 -0.53 3.01
C LEU A 109 5.64 -1.19 2.49
N VAL A 110 5.76 -2.33 1.83
CA VAL A 110 4.62 -3.08 1.29
C VAL A 110 3.70 -3.55 2.42
N VAL A 111 4.24 -4.12 3.50
CA VAL A 111 3.45 -4.58 4.64
C VAL A 111 2.71 -3.42 5.32
N SER A 112 3.38 -2.29 5.53
CA SER A 112 2.75 -1.09 6.08
C SER A 112 1.62 -0.56 5.19
N ALA A 113 1.82 -0.55 3.86
CA ALA A 113 0.78 -0.18 2.91
C ALA A 113 -0.41 -1.14 2.94
N LYS A 114 -0.18 -2.46 3.06
CA LYS A 114 -1.26 -3.46 3.20
C LYS A 114 -2.10 -3.21 4.46
N ASN A 115 -1.46 -2.89 5.59
CA ASN A 115 -2.16 -2.56 6.83
C ASN A 115 -3.05 -1.32 6.68
N LEU A 116 -2.52 -0.29 6.01
CA LEU A 116 -3.29 0.91 5.66
C LEU A 116 -4.50 0.56 4.78
N MET A 117 -4.30 -0.21 3.70
CA MET A 117 -5.38 -0.60 2.79
C MET A 117 -6.47 -1.45 3.45
N ALA A 118 -6.10 -2.33 4.38
CA ALA A 118 -7.07 -3.09 5.17
C ALA A 118 -7.91 -2.17 6.07
N ALA A 119 -7.29 -1.16 6.70
CA ALA A 119 -8.01 -0.16 7.48
C ALA A 119 -8.93 0.73 6.63
N VAL A 120 -8.46 1.14 5.45
CA VAL A 120 -9.25 1.87 4.44
C VAL A 120 -10.48 1.07 4.05
N THR A 121 -10.32 -0.21 3.70
CA THR A 121 -11.44 -1.08 3.29
C THR A 121 -12.48 -1.22 4.40
N ALA A 122 -12.06 -1.44 5.65
CA ALA A 122 -12.96 -1.52 6.79
C ALA A 122 -13.70 -0.18 7.00
N THR A 123 -12.99 0.94 6.89
CA THR A 123 -13.56 2.29 7.05
C THR A 123 -14.61 2.57 5.98
N VAL A 124 -14.34 2.23 4.72
CA VAL A 124 -15.31 2.40 3.61
C VAL A 124 -16.58 1.62 3.90
N LYS A 125 -16.48 0.36 4.34
CA LYS A 125 -17.65 -0.47 4.70
C LYS A 125 -18.47 0.13 5.83
N VAL A 126 -17.83 0.54 6.92
CA VAL A 126 -18.53 1.14 8.08
C VAL A 126 -19.11 2.51 7.72
N SER A 127 -18.40 3.30 6.93
CA SER A 127 -18.87 4.61 6.46
C SER A 127 -20.09 4.49 5.53
N TYR A 128 -20.17 3.42 4.74
CA TYR A 128 -21.37 3.09 3.97
C TYR A 128 -22.58 2.86 4.88
N ILE A 129 -22.43 2.00 5.90
CA ILE A 129 -23.49 1.71 6.87
C ILE A 129 -23.91 2.99 7.59
N ALA A 130 -22.94 3.77 8.11
CA ALA A 130 -23.19 5.04 8.79
C ALA A 130 -23.83 6.11 7.88
N SER A 131 -23.59 6.05 6.57
CA SER A 131 -24.21 6.93 5.58
C SER A 131 -25.67 6.59 5.28
N LYS A 132 -26.10 5.34 5.53
CA LYS A 132 -27.45 4.86 5.23
C LYS A 132 -28.39 4.83 6.43
N LEU A 133 -27.92 5.24 7.61
CA LEU A 133 -28.76 5.33 8.81
C LEU A 133 -29.87 6.37 8.65
N PRO A 134 -31.11 6.07 9.12
CA PRO A 134 -32.25 6.97 9.02
C PRO A 134 -32.05 8.25 9.84
N GLY A 135 -32.64 9.35 9.39
CA GLY A 135 -32.56 10.66 10.07
C GLY A 135 -31.34 11.52 9.70
N ARG A 136 -30.65 11.17 8.62
CA ARG A 136 -29.44 11.87 8.16
C ARG A 136 -29.73 12.77 6.94
N PRO A 137 -29.17 14.00 6.88
CA PRO A 137 -29.13 14.75 5.63
C PRO A 137 -28.30 13.99 4.60
N GLN A 138 -28.84 13.80 3.38
CA GLN A 138 -28.07 13.20 2.30
C GLN A 138 -26.79 14.00 2.08
N THR A 139 -25.64 13.32 2.06
CA THR A 139 -24.38 13.94 1.66
C THR A 139 -24.34 13.94 0.13
N PRO A 140 -24.57 15.08 -0.54
CA PRO A 140 -24.65 15.13 -2.01
C PRO A 140 -23.34 14.69 -2.68
N ASP A 141 -22.21 14.85 -1.99
CA ASP A 141 -20.87 14.55 -2.52
C ASP A 141 -20.54 13.04 -2.59
N LEU A 142 -21.38 12.16 -2.01
CA LEU A 142 -21.04 10.73 -1.84
C LEU A 142 -22.10 9.82 -2.47
N CYS A 143 -21.79 9.32 -3.68
CA CYS A 143 -22.57 8.29 -4.34
C CYS A 143 -21.93 6.91 -4.10
N TRP A 144 -22.69 5.96 -3.56
CA TRP A 144 -22.23 4.60 -3.32
C TRP A 144 -22.61 3.70 -4.49
N GLN A 145 -21.61 3.22 -5.23
CA GLN A 145 -21.78 2.23 -6.28
C GLN A 145 -21.27 0.88 -5.76
N LEU A 146 -22.18 -0.07 -5.55
CA LEU A 146 -21.87 -1.42 -5.09
C LEU A 146 -22.12 -2.40 -6.21
N SER A 147 -21.11 -3.23 -6.51
CA SER A 147 -21.30 -4.43 -7.33
C SER A 147 -21.95 -5.52 -6.49
N ILE A 148 -22.85 -6.29 -7.10
CA ILE A 148 -23.46 -7.45 -6.46
C ILE A 148 -22.34 -8.46 -6.17
N PRO A 149 -22.20 -8.97 -4.94
CA PRO A 149 -21.18 -9.98 -4.64
C PRO A 149 -21.45 -11.25 -5.44
N ASP A 150 -20.41 -11.81 -6.04
CA ASP A 150 -20.49 -13.10 -6.75
C ASP A 150 -21.05 -14.16 -5.80
N GLN A 151 -22.06 -14.90 -6.28
CA GLN A 151 -22.62 -16.00 -5.53
C GLN A 151 -21.59 -17.11 -5.43
N ARG A 152 -21.05 -17.34 -4.23
CA ARG A 152 -20.28 -18.56 -3.97
C ARG A 152 -21.25 -19.75 -4.04
N PRO A 153 -20.98 -20.78 -4.85
CA PRO A 153 -21.79 -21.98 -4.87
C PRO A 153 -21.80 -22.61 -3.47
N LEU A 154 -22.98 -22.93 -2.96
CA LEU A 154 -23.17 -23.40 -1.58
C LEU A 154 -22.71 -24.85 -1.35
N LEU A 155 -22.29 -25.56 -2.40
CA LEU A 155 -21.88 -26.96 -2.36
C LEU A 155 -20.71 -27.17 -3.33
N GLU A 156 -19.55 -27.58 -2.80
CA GLU A 156 -18.61 -28.36 -3.61
C GLU A 156 -19.19 -29.78 -3.68
N VAL A 157 -19.69 -30.17 -4.85
CA VAL A 157 -20.04 -31.57 -5.11
C VAL A 157 -18.73 -32.37 -5.06
N SER A 158 -18.50 -33.06 -3.96
CA SER A 158 -17.44 -34.05 -3.81
C SER A 158 -17.80 -35.31 -4.60
N THR A 159 -17.66 -35.25 -5.92
CA THR A 159 -17.44 -36.44 -6.73
C THR A 159 -15.93 -36.58 -6.91
N GLY A 160 -15.36 -37.60 -6.27
CA GLY A 160 -13.92 -37.76 -6.12
C GLY A 160 -13.14 -37.92 -7.43
N GLY A 161 -11.83 -37.65 -7.32
CA GLY A 161 -10.79 -38.19 -8.20
C GLY A 161 -10.33 -37.27 -9.33
N GLY A 162 -9.31 -36.45 -9.08
CA GLY A 162 -8.56 -35.76 -10.12
C GLY A 162 -7.58 -34.73 -9.54
N GLN A 163 -6.29 -35.06 -9.57
CA GLN A 163 -5.20 -34.17 -9.13
C GLN A 163 -4.97 -32.97 -10.08
N SER A 164 -4.59 -31.84 -9.46
CA SER A 164 -3.78 -30.69 -9.95
C SER A 164 -4.50 -29.46 -10.53
N PRO A 165 -3.86 -28.26 -10.52
CA PRO A 165 -3.07 -27.63 -9.45
C PRO A 165 -3.39 -26.11 -9.27
N VAL A 166 -2.81 -25.54 -8.20
CA VAL A 166 -2.47 -24.12 -7.99
C VAL A 166 -3.60 -23.13 -7.62
N ASP A 167 -3.46 -22.63 -6.39
CA ASP A 167 -4.10 -21.49 -5.79
C ASP A 167 -4.15 -20.26 -6.71
N THR A 168 -5.36 -19.84 -7.06
CA THR A 168 -5.60 -18.47 -7.53
C THR A 168 -6.11 -17.65 -6.35
N PRO A 169 -5.36 -16.67 -5.82
CA PRO A 169 -5.90 -15.78 -4.82
C PRO A 169 -6.95 -14.88 -5.50
N CYS A 170 -8.22 -15.17 -5.24
CA CYS A 170 -9.34 -14.34 -5.66
C CYS A 170 -9.31 -13.02 -4.85
N SER A 171 -8.49 -12.06 -5.31
CA SER A 171 -8.53 -10.66 -4.89
C SER A 171 -8.90 -9.80 -6.09
N SER A 172 -10.17 -9.90 -6.50
CA SER A 172 -10.77 -8.92 -7.41
C SER A 172 -11.08 -7.65 -6.62
N PHE A 173 -10.05 -6.82 -6.39
CA PHE A 173 -10.24 -5.39 -6.13
C PHE A 173 -10.37 -4.71 -7.49
N ASN A 174 -11.59 -4.67 -8.03
CA ASN A 174 -11.84 -3.91 -9.25
C ASN A 174 -11.96 -2.42 -8.96
N LEU A 175 -11.22 -1.70 -9.79
CA LEU A 175 -10.83 -0.30 -9.83
C LEU A 175 -12.02 0.67 -9.79
N ILE A 176 -11.92 1.72 -8.97
CA ILE A 176 -12.78 2.91 -9.01
C ILE A 176 -12.55 3.61 -10.36
N HIS A 177 -13.55 3.62 -11.24
CA HIS A 177 -13.53 4.45 -12.45
C HIS A 177 -13.59 5.94 -12.07
N ARG A 178 -12.75 6.78 -12.70
CA ARG A 178 -12.83 8.24 -12.62
C ARG A 178 -14.24 8.69 -13.00
N VAL A 179 -14.88 9.43 -12.10
CA VAL A 179 -16.07 10.23 -12.43
C VAL A 179 -15.56 11.53 -13.06
N ASP A 180 -15.69 11.65 -14.38
CA ASP A 180 -15.56 12.94 -15.04
C ASP A 180 -16.80 13.78 -14.68
N TYR A 181 -16.57 14.92 -14.04
CA TYR A 181 -17.61 15.92 -13.79
C TYR A 181 -17.95 16.60 -15.12
N VAL A 182 -19.19 16.45 -15.58
CA VAL A 182 -19.76 17.31 -16.63
C VAL A 182 -20.44 18.48 -15.94
N HIS A 183 -20.07 19.68 -16.36
CA HIS A 183 -20.51 20.97 -15.82
C HIS A 183 -21.92 21.35 -16.28
#